data_AF-A0A2E8F2N3-F1
#
_entry.id   AF-A0A2E8F2N3-F1
#
_cell.length_a   1.000
_cell.length_b   1.000
_cell.length_c   1.000
_cell.angle_alpha   90.00
_cell.angle_beta   90.00
_cell.angle_gamma   90.00
#
_symmetry.space_group_name_H-M   'P 1'
#
loop_
_entity.id
_entity.type
_entity.pdbx_description
1 polymer ?
#
loop_
_entity_poly.entity_id
_entity_poly.type
_entity_poly.pdbx_seq_one_letter_code
_entity_poly.pdbx_strand_id
1 'polypeptide(L)'
;MGVTDVFLLVFSGVVAVSTLIYAYLTWRLVGETRRMREVQTEPKISVFIELNEHMDSLIDLVIRNDGQGPAYDVQFTFNGDPTYFGDDRPVDQLPVIRNGLTYLAPNQTFRFVLGGFIGEAFHNAIQKPWSINVVCESQTKNRAGIPIL
;
A
#
# COMPACT_ATOMS: atom_id res chain seq x y z
N MET A 1 10.80 -55.66 35.76
CA MET A 1 10.84 -54.74 34.60
C MET A 1 12.05 -55.11 33.78
N GLY A 2 11.86 -55.46 32.51
CA GLY A 2 12.95 -55.88 31.64
C GLY A 2 13.83 -54.69 31.26
N VAL A 3 15.12 -54.91 31.05
CA VAL A 3 16.08 -53.86 30.66
C VAL A 3 15.59 -53.11 29.42
N THR A 4 14.88 -53.79 28.52
CA THR A 4 14.23 -53.26 27.32
C THR A 4 13.15 -52.21 27.60
N ASP A 5 12.34 -52.38 28.65
CA ASP A 5 11.26 -51.45 28.99
C ASP A 5 11.82 -50.10 29.44
N VAL A 6 12.94 -50.15 30.18
CA VAL A 6 13.67 -48.96 30.64
C VAL A 6 14.24 -48.18 29.45
N PHE A 7 14.81 -48.87 28.47
CA PHE A 7 15.31 -48.24 27.24
C PHE A 7 14.20 -47.55 26.43
N LEU A 8 13.03 -48.18 26.29
CA LEU A 8 11.88 -47.61 25.58
C LEU A 8 11.32 -46.36 26.28
N LEU A 9 11.28 -46.37 27.61
CA LEU A 9 10.85 -45.21 28.42
C LEU A 9 11.80 -44.02 28.24
N VAL A 10 13.11 -44.25 28.28
CA VAL A 10 14.10 -43.18 28.07
C VAL A 10 14.01 -42.64 26.64
N PHE A 11 13.92 -43.51 25.64
CA PHE A 11 13.83 -43.10 24.23
C PHE A 11 12.56 -42.28 23.96
N SER A 12 11.40 -42.75 24.41
CA SER A 12 10.14 -42.01 24.25
C SER A 12 10.14 -40.68 25.01
N GLY A 13 10.76 -40.60 26.19
CA GLY A 13 10.96 -39.35 26.91
C GLY A 13 11.80 -38.33 26.13
N VAL A 14 12.92 -38.76 25.54
CA VAL A 14 13.77 -37.89 24.71
C VAL A 14 13.05 -37.40 23.46
N VAL A 15 12.31 -38.28 22.80
CA VAL A 15 11.49 -37.91 21.62
C VAL A 15 10.42 -36.89 22.03
N ALA A 16 9.69 -37.13 23.12
CA ALA A 16 8.66 -36.20 23.61
C ALA A 16 9.22 -34.81 23.94
N VAL A 17 10.38 -34.73 24.60
CA VAL A 17 11.06 -33.46 24.89
C VAL A 17 11.48 -32.76 23.59
N SER A 18 12.01 -33.50 22.62
CA SER A 18 12.38 -32.95 21.31
C SER A 18 11.17 -32.40 20.56
N THR A 19 10.02 -33.08 20.63
CA THR A 19 8.77 -32.62 20.03
C THR A 19 8.26 -31.34 20.69
N LEU A 20 8.38 -31.20 22.02
CA LEU A 20 8.00 -29.96 22.72
C LEU A 20 8.88 -28.77 22.33
N ILE A 21 10.20 -28.99 22.20
CA ILE A 21 11.14 -27.96 21.74
C ILE A 21 10.81 -27.56 20.30
N TYR A 22 10.54 -28.53 19.43
CA TYR A 22 10.16 -28.28 18.05
C TYR A 22 8.87 -27.46 17.97
N ALA A 23 7.83 -27.86 18.71
CA ALA A 23 6.56 -27.14 18.77
C ALA A 23 6.75 -25.69 19.24
N TYR A 24 7.57 -25.45 20.26
CA TYR A 24 7.88 -24.11 20.76
C TYR A 24 8.61 -23.25 19.71
N LEU A 25 9.63 -23.81 19.06
CA LEU A 25 10.37 -23.12 18.00
C LEU A 25 9.47 -22.80 16.80
N THR A 26 8.65 -23.75 16.37
CA THR A 26 7.66 -23.55 15.31
C THR A 26 6.69 -22.43 15.68
N TRP A 27 6.22 -22.38 16.92
CA TRP A 27 5.28 -21.33 17.35
C TRP A 27 5.93 -19.94 17.32
N ARG A 28 7.20 -19.83 17.73
CA ARG A 28 7.98 -18.59 17.66
C ARG A 28 8.26 -18.16 16.21
N LEU A 29 8.64 -19.10 15.34
CA LEU A 29 8.89 -18.85 13.91
C LEU A 29 7.63 -18.39 13.17
N VAL A 30 6.47 -18.97 13.48
CA VAL A 30 5.18 -18.56 12.91
C VAL A 30 4.84 -17.12 13.32
N GLY A 31 5.12 -16.74 14.58
CA GLY A 31 4.95 -15.37 15.06
C GLY A 31 5.81 -14.36 14.30
N GLU A 32 7.09 -14.68 14.08
CA GLU A 32 8.01 -13.81 13.32
C GLU A 32 7.65 -13.74 11.83
N THR A 33 7.28 -14.89 11.23
CA THR A 33 6.82 -14.97 9.83
C THR A 33 5.54 -14.14 9.64
N ARG A 34 4.66 -14.08 10.64
CA ARG A 34 3.44 -13.27 10.61
C ARG A 34 3.75 -11.77 10.59
N ARG A 35 4.71 -11.32 11.40
CA ARG A 35 5.21 -9.93 11.39
C ARG A 35 5.85 -9.54 10.06
N MET A 36 6.64 -10.43 9.46
CA MET A 36 7.23 -10.18 8.15
C MET A 36 6.16 -10.00 7.05
N ARG A 37 5.03 -10.72 7.13
CA ARG A 37 3.93 -10.55 6.16
C ARG A 37 3.19 -9.23 6.31
N GLU A 38 3.12 -8.66 7.51
CA GLU A 38 2.44 -7.39 7.76
C GLU A 38 3.23 -6.21 7.16
N VAL A 39 4.55 -6.19 7.35
CA VAL A 39 5.42 -5.14 6.78
C VAL A 39 5.54 -5.24 5.26
N GLN A 40 5.55 -6.46 4.72
CA GLN A 40 5.64 -6.67 3.27
C GLN A 40 4.33 -6.38 2.51
N THR A 41 3.23 -6.10 3.20
CA THR A 41 1.91 -5.85 2.57
C THR A 41 1.41 -4.42 2.80
N GLU A 42 2.29 -3.50 3.14
CA GLU A 42 1.92 -2.09 3.27
C GLU A 42 1.67 -1.46 1.89
N PRO A 43 0.52 -0.78 1.70
CA PRO A 43 0.28 0.02 0.51
C PRO A 43 1.17 1.25 0.54
N LYS A 44 1.73 1.63 -0.61
CA LYS A 44 2.56 2.83 -0.75
C LYS A 44 2.09 3.61 -1.96
N ILE A 45 1.31 4.66 -1.71
CA ILE A 45 0.76 5.49 -2.78
C ILE A 45 1.69 6.66 -3.05
N SER A 46 2.10 6.78 -4.30
CA SER A 46 2.88 7.89 -4.82
C SER A 46 2.00 8.71 -5.75
N VAL A 47 1.98 10.02 -5.53
CA VAL A 47 1.31 10.97 -6.43
C VAL A 47 2.37 11.94 -6.93
N PHE A 48 2.51 12.01 -8.25
CA PHE A 48 3.51 12.84 -8.89
C PHE A 48 3.01 13.33 -10.25
N ILE A 49 3.73 14.30 -10.80
CA ILE A 49 3.44 14.91 -12.08
C ILE A 49 4.53 14.48 -13.05
N GLU A 50 4.15 14.01 -14.24
CA GLU A 50 5.11 13.65 -15.29
C GLU A 50 4.65 14.11 -16.68
N LEU A 51 5.60 14.15 -17.62
CA LEU A 51 5.29 14.45 -19.01
C LEU A 51 4.57 13.24 -19.64
N ASN A 52 3.54 13.51 -20.41
CA ASN A 52 2.77 12.47 -21.07
C ASN A 52 3.63 11.77 -22.14
N GLU A 53 3.70 10.45 -22.08
CA GLU A 53 4.52 9.63 -22.99
C GLU A 53 3.99 9.60 -24.44
N HIS A 54 2.71 9.95 -24.65
CA HIS A 54 2.06 9.94 -25.96
C HIS A 54 2.01 11.33 -26.61
N MET A 55 2.02 12.39 -25.81
CA MET A 55 2.01 13.76 -26.27
C MET A 55 3.04 14.56 -25.49
N ASP A 56 4.18 14.80 -26.11
CA ASP A 56 5.33 15.56 -25.56
C ASP A 56 5.03 17.01 -25.17
N SER A 57 3.76 17.45 -25.20
CA SER A 57 3.28 18.78 -24.79
C SER A 57 2.36 18.76 -23.58
N LEU A 58 1.95 17.58 -23.11
CA LEU A 58 0.99 17.40 -22.02
C LEU A 58 1.65 16.93 -20.73
N ILE A 59 1.04 17.30 -19.62
CA ILE A 59 1.41 16.92 -18.26
C ILE A 59 0.31 16.02 -17.70
N ASP A 60 0.72 14.89 -17.12
CA ASP A 60 -0.15 13.96 -16.42
C ASP A 60 0.05 14.03 -14.90
N LEU A 61 -1.06 14.00 -14.16
CA LEU A 61 -1.10 13.59 -12.76
C LEU A 61 -1.13 12.08 -12.68
N VAL A 62 -0.14 11.52 -12.00
CA VAL A 62 0.01 10.08 -11.86
C VAL A 62 -0.19 9.69 -10.40
N ILE A 63 -1.11 8.75 -10.20
CA ILE A 63 -1.41 8.14 -8.91
C ILE A 63 -1.04 6.67 -9.05
N ARG A 64 -0.03 6.22 -8.30
CA ARG A 64 0.49 4.85 -8.39
C ARG A 64 0.63 4.22 -7.03
N ASN A 65 0.27 2.94 -6.92
CA ASN A 65 0.60 2.13 -5.75
C ASN A 65 1.94 1.42 -5.98
N ASP A 66 3.02 1.96 -5.42
CA ASP A 66 4.36 1.35 -5.38
C ASP A 66 4.48 0.29 -4.27
N GLY A 67 3.43 0.09 -3.47
CA GLY A 67 3.38 -0.90 -2.43
C GLY A 67 3.10 -2.30 -2.97
N GLN A 68 3.55 -3.31 -2.21
CA GLN A 68 3.24 -4.72 -2.49
C GLN A 68 1.84 -5.11 -1.97
N GLY A 69 1.22 -4.25 -1.15
CA GLY A 69 -0.13 -4.40 -0.65
C GLY A 69 -1.17 -3.57 -1.43
N PRO A 70 -2.41 -4.05 -1.55
CA PRO A 70 -3.49 -3.25 -2.10
C PRO A 70 -3.86 -2.10 -1.15
N ALA A 71 -4.14 -0.93 -1.73
CA ALA A 71 -4.63 0.23 -0.97
C ALA A 71 -6.16 0.32 -1.06
N TYR A 72 -6.79 0.56 0.08
CA TYR A 72 -8.24 0.71 0.19
C TYR A 72 -8.60 2.11 0.63
N ASP A 73 -9.77 2.56 0.20
CA ASP A 73 -10.38 3.84 0.59
C ASP A 73 -9.38 4.99 0.58
N VAL A 74 -8.69 5.12 -0.56
CA VAL A 74 -7.70 6.15 -0.80
C VAL A 74 -8.43 7.49 -0.93
N GLN A 75 -8.13 8.40 -0.02
CA GLN A 75 -8.64 9.76 -0.02
C GLN A 75 -7.50 10.73 -0.28
N PHE A 76 -7.79 11.72 -1.11
CA PHE A 76 -6.86 12.79 -1.44
C PHE A 76 -7.31 14.07 -0.75
N THR A 77 -6.39 14.76 -0.10
CA THR A 77 -6.65 16.06 0.52
C THR A 77 -5.64 17.06 -0.01
N PHE A 78 -6.13 18.10 -0.65
CA PHE A 78 -5.29 19.16 -1.20
C PHE A 78 -5.18 20.30 -0.19
N ASN A 79 -3.96 20.76 0.05
CA ASN A 79 -3.72 22.03 0.71
C ASN A 79 -3.37 23.06 -0.37
N GLY A 80 -4.38 23.80 -0.81
CA GLY A 80 -4.32 24.79 -1.88
C GLY A 80 -5.42 24.58 -2.92
N ASP A 81 -5.52 25.50 -3.88
CA ASP A 81 -6.45 25.40 -5.02
C ASP A 81 -5.65 24.98 -6.27
N PRO A 82 -5.46 23.67 -6.52
CA PRO A 82 -4.80 23.20 -7.73
C PRO A 82 -5.72 23.44 -8.93
N THR A 83 -5.22 24.15 -9.94
CA THR A 83 -5.91 24.36 -11.21
C THR A 83 -5.21 23.58 -12.33
N TYR A 84 -5.97 23.27 -13.38
CA TYR A 84 -5.40 22.66 -14.58
C TYR A 84 -4.34 23.59 -15.20
N PHE A 85 -3.32 23.01 -15.82
CA PHE A 85 -2.29 23.80 -16.50
C PHE A 85 -2.86 24.35 -17.81
N GLY A 86 -3.10 25.66 -17.84
CA GLY A 86 -3.68 26.35 -19.01
C GLY A 86 -5.20 26.51 -18.98
N ASP A 87 -5.85 26.10 -17.89
CA ASP A 87 -7.30 26.21 -17.72
C ASP A 87 -7.62 26.44 -16.24
N ASP A 88 -8.42 27.47 -15.91
CA ASP A 88 -8.78 27.84 -14.52
C ASP A 88 -9.74 26.83 -13.86
N ARG A 89 -9.96 25.66 -14.49
CA ARG A 89 -10.70 24.57 -13.89
C ARG A 89 -9.96 24.01 -12.66
N PRO A 90 -10.66 23.73 -11.55
CA PRO A 90 -10.06 23.12 -10.37
C PRO A 90 -9.85 21.62 -10.57
N VAL A 91 -8.65 21.15 -10.23
CA VAL A 91 -8.26 19.72 -10.26
C VAL A 91 -8.97 18.93 -9.16
N ASP A 92 -9.36 19.58 -8.05
CA ASP A 92 -10.07 18.97 -6.93
C ASP A 92 -11.46 18.40 -7.31
N GLN A 93 -12.04 18.85 -8.43
CA GLN A 93 -13.33 18.35 -8.91
C GLN A 93 -13.25 17.04 -9.69
N LEU A 94 -12.04 16.52 -9.96
CA LEU A 94 -11.88 15.22 -10.61
C LEU A 94 -12.59 14.13 -9.78
N PRO A 95 -13.44 13.28 -10.39
CA PRO A 95 -14.19 12.26 -9.67
C PRO A 95 -13.31 11.34 -8.81
N VAL A 96 -12.08 11.06 -9.27
CA VAL A 96 -11.11 10.22 -8.58
C VAL A 96 -10.49 10.91 -7.35
N ILE A 97 -10.38 12.23 -7.38
CA ILE A 97 -9.90 13.03 -6.26
C ILE A 97 -11.04 13.23 -5.25
N ARG A 98 -12.20 13.68 -5.73
CA ARG A 98 -13.37 14.03 -4.91
C ARG A 98 -13.98 12.82 -4.21
N ASN A 99 -14.12 11.69 -4.91
CA ASN A 99 -14.72 10.48 -4.34
C ASN A 99 -13.67 9.54 -3.76
N GLY A 100 -12.39 9.79 -4.02
CA GLY A 100 -11.31 8.87 -3.71
C GLY A 100 -11.33 7.60 -4.58
N LEU A 101 -10.43 6.67 -4.25
CA LEU A 101 -10.36 5.34 -4.88
C LEU A 101 -10.67 4.29 -3.81
N THR A 102 -11.76 3.54 -4.01
CA THR A 102 -12.13 2.41 -3.12
C THR A 102 -11.06 1.33 -3.11
N TYR A 103 -10.41 1.11 -4.26
CA TYR A 103 -9.43 0.05 -4.42
C TYR A 103 -8.36 0.44 -5.43
N LEU A 104 -7.10 0.25 -5.04
CA LEU A 104 -5.94 0.41 -5.90
C LEU A 104 -5.02 -0.80 -5.73
N ALA A 105 -4.94 -1.64 -6.76
CA ALA A 105 -4.13 -2.86 -6.72
C ALA A 105 -2.61 -2.53 -6.64
N PRO A 106 -1.77 -3.45 -6.14
CA PRO A 106 -0.32 -3.31 -6.19
C PRO A 106 0.16 -3.03 -7.62
N ASN A 107 1.07 -2.08 -7.80
CA ASN A 107 1.60 -1.61 -9.09
C ASN A 107 0.56 -1.02 -10.07
N GLN A 108 -0.68 -0.82 -9.65
CA GLN A 108 -1.68 -0.17 -10.48
C GLN A 108 -1.39 1.34 -10.56
N THR A 109 -1.52 1.89 -11.77
CA THR A 109 -1.25 3.29 -12.06
C THR A 109 -2.46 3.92 -12.72
N PHE A 110 -2.91 5.06 -12.22
CA PHE A 110 -3.90 5.94 -12.85
C PHE A 110 -3.22 7.22 -13.31
N ARG A 111 -3.56 7.67 -14.53
CA ARG A 111 -2.97 8.83 -15.19
C ARG A 111 -4.11 9.76 -15.62
N PHE A 112 -4.00 11.04 -15.29
CA PHE A 112 -4.97 12.07 -15.67
C PHE A 112 -4.25 13.26 -16.27
N VAL A 113 -4.64 13.65 -17.49
CA VAL A 113 -4.06 14.83 -18.13
C VAL A 113 -4.47 16.07 -17.35
N LEU A 114 -3.49 16.83 -16.85
CA LEU A 114 -3.68 18.10 -16.15
C LEU A 114 -3.61 19.31 -17.07
N GLY A 115 -3.10 19.15 -18.30
CA GLY A 115 -3.01 20.23 -19.28
C GLY A 115 -1.65 20.28 -19.96
N GLY A 116 -1.39 21.35 -20.70
CA GLY A 116 -0.14 21.53 -21.43
C GLY A 116 0.91 22.29 -20.62
N PHE A 117 2.20 22.00 -20.84
CA PHE A 117 3.28 22.82 -20.26
C PHE A 117 3.66 24.04 -21.11
N ILE A 118 3.02 24.22 -22.27
CA ILE A 118 3.33 25.30 -23.20
C ILE A 118 2.53 26.56 -22.80
N GLY A 119 3.24 27.60 -22.35
CA GLY A 119 2.68 28.94 -22.07
C GLY A 119 2.89 29.46 -20.64
N GLU A 120 2.37 30.66 -20.37
CA GLU A 120 2.51 31.35 -19.06
C GLU A 120 1.82 30.62 -17.90
N ALA A 121 0.82 29.80 -18.19
CA ALA A 121 0.06 29.06 -17.18
C ALA A 121 0.92 28.02 -16.43
N PHE A 122 1.85 27.36 -17.11
CA PHE A 122 2.80 26.45 -16.45
C PHE A 122 3.78 27.22 -15.55
N HIS A 123 4.26 28.37 -16.02
CA HIS A 123 5.17 29.23 -15.25
C HIS A 123 4.52 29.69 -13.92
N ASN A 124 3.26 30.10 -13.97
CA ASN A 124 2.51 30.50 -12.77
C ASN A 124 2.20 29.33 -11.84
N ALA A 125 1.88 28.16 -12.40
CA ALA A 125 1.56 26.98 -11.60
C ALA A 125 2.78 26.40 -10.87
N ILE A 126 4.00 26.57 -11.39
CA ILE A 126 5.23 26.22 -10.65
C ILE A 126 5.48 27.19 -9.48
N GLN A 127 5.12 28.47 -9.62
CA GLN A 127 5.32 29.46 -8.56
C GLN A 127 4.38 29.30 -7.36
N LYS A 128 3.25 28.60 -7.53
CA LYS A 128 2.29 28.30 -6.46
C LYS A 128 2.35 26.81 -6.11
N PRO A 129 3.35 26.36 -5.32
CA PRO A 129 3.44 24.96 -4.92
C PRO A 129 2.23 24.60 -4.06
N TRP A 130 1.48 23.59 -4.49
CA TRP A 130 0.40 22.97 -3.73
C TRP A 130 0.86 21.61 -3.22
N SER A 131 0.28 21.14 -2.11
CA SER A 131 0.61 19.83 -1.55
C SER A 131 -0.61 18.92 -1.57
N ILE A 132 -0.40 17.67 -2.00
CA ILE A 132 -1.35 16.57 -1.87
C ILE A 132 -0.96 15.77 -0.63
N ASN A 133 -1.92 15.60 0.27
CA ASN A 133 -1.89 14.56 1.27
C ASN A 133 -2.71 13.38 0.78
N VAL A 134 -2.16 12.18 0.91
CA VAL A 134 -2.85 10.94 0.59
C VAL A 134 -3.07 10.18 1.87
N VAL A 135 -4.33 9.90 2.19
CA VAL A 135 -4.70 9.02 3.29
C VAL A 135 -5.22 7.74 2.66
N CYS A 136 -4.67 6.60 3.06
CA CYS A 136 -5.15 5.30 2.60
C CYS A 136 -5.27 4.33 3.77
N GLU A 137 -6.25 3.43 3.67
CA GLU A 137 -6.44 2.37 4.63
C GLU A 137 -5.74 1.10 4.14
N SER A 138 -5.02 0.43 5.05
CA SER A 138 -4.34 -0.83 4.77
C SER A 138 -5.19 -2.02 5.20
N GLN A 139 -4.97 -3.17 4.54
CA GLN A 139 -5.67 -4.43 4.79
C GLN A 139 -5.54 -4.98 6.22
N THR A 140 -4.55 -4.53 6.99
CA THR A 140 -4.38 -4.97 8.38
C THR A 140 -5.53 -4.48 9.26
N LYS A 141 -6.23 -3.41 8.88
CA LYS A 141 -7.37 -2.84 9.61
C LYS A 141 -8.72 -3.46 9.22
N ASN A 142 -8.89 -3.83 7.95
CA ASN A 142 -10.15 -4.41 7.43
C ASN A 142 -10.38 -5.87 7.89
N ARG A 143 -9.32 -6.62 8.22
CA ARG A 143 -9.47 -7.97 8.81
C ARG A 143 -10.11 -7.99 10.21
N ALA A 144 -10.27 -6.86 10.88
CA ALA A 144 -11.01 -6.78 12.14
C ALA A 144 -12.55 -6.77 11.94
N GLY A 145 -13.04 -6.62 10.71
CA GLY A 145 -14.47 -6.49 10.40
C GLY A 145 -15.13 -7.70 9.75
N ILE A 146 -14.42 -8.80 9.52
CA ILE A 146 -14.99 -10.02 8.92
C ILE A 146 -15.44 -10.95 10.07
N PRO A 147 -16.75 -11.10 10.35
CA PRO A 147 -17.21 -12.17 11.23
C PRO A 147 -16.87 -13.50 10.56
N ILE A 148 -16.09 -14.31 11.26
CA ILE A 148 -15.89 -15.72 10.91
C ILE A 148 -17.26 -16.37 11.10
N LEU A 149 -17.89 -16.74 9.98
CA LEU A 149 -19.09 -17.58 9.94
C LEU A 149 -18.69 -19.04 10.16
#